data_AF-A0A964PQK5-F1
#
_entry.id   AF-A0A964PQK5-F1
#
_cell.length_a   1.000
_cell.length_b   1.000
_cell.length_c   1.000
_cell.angle_alpha   90.00
_cell.angle_beta   90.00
_cell.angle_gamma   90.00
#
_symmetry.space_group_name_H-M   'P 1'
#
loop_
_entity.id
_entity.type
_entity.pdbx_description
1 polymer ?
#
loop_
_entity_poly.entity_id
_entity_poly.type
_entity_poly.pdbx_seq_one_letter_code
_entity_poly.pdbx_strand_id
1 'polypeptide(L)'
;MNRRMIVGLGLLATTISSAFGADATGNYAVWGIGQASCNQYTRAYESDAVTDYKHYLSGYLTAFNTVAEGVYQGTKTNSLGDHLKSIYGYCGSHRLDSFERAIQALLAQTANQSQAQTDLSSRWGRPPKPATTP
;
A
#
# COMPACT_ATOMS: atom_id res chain seq x y z
N MET A 1 23.51 46.71 37.56
CA MET A 1 23.59 45.23 37.50
C MET A 1 22.21 44.65 37.80
N ASN A 2 21.63 43.86 36.88
CA ASN A 2 20.96 42.57 37.16
C ASN A 2 20.06 42.10 35.99
N ARG A 3 20.72 41.35 35.09
CA ARG A 3 20.38 40.02 34.57
C ARG A 3 18.93 39.76 34.12
N ARG A 4 18.74 39.88 32.80
CA ARG A 4 17.59 39.34 32.04
C ARG A 4 17.53 37.82 32.19
N MET A 5 16.47 37.28 32.79
CA MET A 5 16.12 35.86 32.66
C MET A 5 15.42 35.67 31.31
N ILE A 6 16.14 35.14 30.33
CA ILE A 6 15.53 34.58 29.12
C ILE A 6 14.98 33.21 29.53
N VAL A 7 13.67 33.15 29.77
CA VAL A 7 12.95 31.88 29.92
C VAL A 7 12.89 31.27 28.52
N GLY A 8 13.86 30.41 28.22
CA GLY A 8 13.88 29.60 27.02
C GLY A 8 12.78 28.54 27.10
N LEU A 9 11.59 28.89 26.62
CA LEU A 9 10.52 27.92 26.36
C LEU A 9 10.93 27.13 25.11
N GLY A 10 11.73 26.07 25.34
CA GLY A 10 12.15 25.14 24.30
C GLY A 10 10.92 24.50 23.68
N LEU A 11 10.66 24.88 22.42
CA LEU A 11 9.63 24.30 21.56
C LEU A 11 9.97 22.82 21.38
N LEU A 12 9.30 21.95 22.14
CA LEU A 12 9.39 20.50 21.97
C LEU A 12 8.70 20.16 20.65
N ALA A 13 9.46 20.25 19.56
CA ALA A 13 9.03 19.85 18.22
C ALA A 13 8.81 18.34 18.23
N THR A 14 7.60 17.91 18.58
CA THR A 14 7.13 16.55 18.40
C THR A 14 7.00 16.31 16.90
N THR A 15 8.09 15.89 16.26
CA THR A 15 8.00 15.24 14.96
C THR A 15 7.15 14.00 15.15
N ILE A 16 5.93 14.02 14.60
CA ILE A 16 5.05 12.86 14.54
C ILE A 16 5.73 11.88 13.60
N SER A 17 6.67 11.10 14.11
CA SER A 17 7.19 9.94 13.41
C SER A 17 6.05 8.96 13.32
N SER A 18 5.49 8.80 12.13
CA SER A 18 4.54 7.73 11.81
C SER A 18 5.18 6.43 12.31
N ALA A 19 4.65 5.88 13.41
CA ALA A 19 5.17 4.66 13.99
C ALA A 19 4.78 3.50 13.08
N PHE A 20 5.61 3.24 12.07
CA PHE A 20 5.54 1.99 11.33
C PHE A 20 6.03 0.89 12.27
N GLY A 21 5.26 -0.20 12.40
CA GLY A 21 5.59 -1.35 13.24
C GLY A 21 6.76 -2.20 12.70
N ALA A 22 7.72 -1.57 12.04
CA ALA A 22 8.96 -2.18 11.58
C ALA A 22 10.09 -1.92 12.57
N ASP A 23 10.99 -2.88 12.70
CA ASP A 23 12.23 -2.73 13.48
C ASP A 23 13.20 -1.75 12.81
N ALA A 24 14.34 -1.49 13.46
CA ALA A 24 15.36 -0.56 12.97
C ALA A 24 15.95 -0.93 11.59
N THR A 25 15.71 -2.16 11.12
CA THR A 25 16.15 -2.68 9.83
C THR A 25 15.03 -2.81 8.81
N GLY A 26 13.80 -2.39 9.16
CA GLY A 26 12.64 -2.42 8.28
C GLY A 26 11.85 -3.74 8.29
N ASN A 27 12.16 -4.68 9.19
CA ASN A 27 11.38 -5.92 9.31
C ASN A 27 10.16 -5.69 10.19
N TYR A 28 9.02 -6.27 9.83
CA TYR A 28 7.81 -6.25 10.65
C TYR A 28 7.28 -7.68 10.77
N ALA A 29 6.57 -7.94 11.87
CA ALA A 29 5.93 -9.22 12.09
C ALA A 29 4.53 -9.22 11.46
N VAL A 30 4.27 -10.19 10.59
CA VAL A 30 2.93 -10.51 10.11
C VAL A 30 2.28 -11.47 11.11
N TRP A 31 1.05 -11.23 11.54
CA TRP A 31 0.35 -12.12 12.47
C TRP A 31 -0.98 -12.62 11.87
N GLY A 32 -1.39 -13.82 12.27
CA GLY A 32 -2.65 -14.43 11.82
C GLY A 32 -2.61 -14.89 10.37
N ILE A 33 -3.77 -14.81 9.69
CA ILE A 33 -3.99 -15.40 8.36
C ILE A 33 -3.09 -14.80 7.26
N GLY A 34 -2.48 -13.62 7.49
CA GLY A 34 -1.49 -13.04 6.58
C GLY A 34 -0.24 -13.91 6.38
N GLN A 35 0.13 -14.72 7.38
CA GLN A 35 1.24 -15.67 7.28
C GLN A 35 0.87 -16.96 6.53
N ALA A 36 -0.41 -17.21 6.28
CA ALA A 36 -0.83 -18.40 5.57
C ALA A 36 -0.18 -18.43 4.18
N SER A 37 0.25 -19.61 3.75
CA SER A 37 0.83 -19.80 2.42
C SER A 37 -0.21 -19.52 1.33
N CYS A 38 0.27 -19.12 0.16
CA CYS A 38 -0.51 -19.01 -1.05
C CYS A 38 -1.25 -20.31 -1.38
N ASN A 39 -0.64 -21.48 -1.14
CA ASN A 39 -1.32 -22.77 -1.30
C ASN A 39 -2.50 -22.97 -0.33
N GLN A 40 -2.43 -22.45 0.90
CA GLN A 40 -3.58 -22.47 1.82
C GLN A 40 -4.67 -21.52 1.32
N TYR A 41 -4.30 -20.33 0.83
CA TYR A 41 -5.24 -19.38 0.27
C TYR A 41 -5.96 -19.91 -0.97
N THR A 42 -5.26 -20.52 -1.93
CA THR A 42 -5.89 -21.05 -3.15
C THR A 42 -6.92 -22.13 -2.82
N ARG A 43 -6.62 -23.01 -1.85
CA ARG A 43 -7.58 -24.03 -1.36
C ARG A 43 -8.80 -23.40 -0.70
N ALA A 44 -8.61 -22.36 0.10
CA ALA A 44 -9.70 -21.61 0.70
C ALA A 44 -10.56 -20.93 -0.38
N TYR A 45 -9.93 -20.38 -1.42
CA TYR A 45 -10.60 -19.76 -2.57
C TYR A 45 -11.44 -20.74 -3.37
N GLU A 46 -10.91 -21.92 -3.66
CA GLU A 46 -11.61 -22.99 -4.39
C GLU A 46 -12.79 -23.59 -3.61
N SER A 47 -12.76 -23.52 -2.28
CA SER A 47 -13.80 -24.04 -1.38
C SER A 47 -14.74 -22.98 -0.83
N ASP A 48 -14.66 -21.74 -1.32
CA ASP A 48 -15.43 -20.58 -0.85
C ASP A 48 -15.25 -20.27 0.66
N ALA A 49 -14.12 -20.70 1.24
CA ALA A 49 -13.75 -20.51 2.64
C ALA A 49 -12.84 -19.27 2.85
N VAL A 50 -13.10 -18.17 2.14
CA VAL A 50 -12.20 -17.00 2.07
C VAL A 50 -12.46 -15.90 3.10
N THR A 51 -13.37 -16.10 4.04
CA THR A 51 -13.82 -15.05 4.97
C THR A 51 -12.68 -14.41 5.76
N ASP A 52 -11.79 -15.20 6.35
CA ASP A 52 -10.67 -14.67 7.14
C ASP A 52 -9.66 -13.91 6.27
N TYR A 53 -9.40 -14.42 5.06
CA TYR A 53 -8.56 -13.76 4.06
C TYR A 53 -9.15 -12.41 3.61
N LYS A 54 -10.47 -12.36 3.43
CA LYS A 54 -11.21 -11.14 3.10
C LYS A 54 -11.12 -10.11 4.22
N HIS A 55 -11.30 -10.52 5.47
CA HIS A 55 -11.16 -9.63 6.63
C HIS A 55 -9.74 -9.09 6.73
N TYR A 56 -8.73 -9.96 6.62
CA TYR A 56 -7.33 -9.55 6.64
C TYR A 56 -7.00 -8.57 5.52
N LEU A 57 -7.40 -8.88 4.28
CA LEU A 57 -7.17 -7.99 3.13
C LEU A 57 -7.85 -6.63 3.33
N SER A 58 -9.09 -6.60 3.84
CA SER A 58 -9.78 -5.34 4.10
C SER A 58 -9.06 -4.48 5.15
N GLY A 59 -8.55 -5.10 6.22
CA GLY A 59 -7.77 -4.41 7.24
C GLY A 59 -6.43 -3.91 6.68
N TYR A 60 -5.75 -4.76 5.91
CA TYR A 60 -4.48 -4.41 5.25
C TYR A 60 -4.65 -3.20 4.33
N LEU A 61 -5.63 -3.23 3.43
CA LEU A 61 -5.89 -2.11 2.50
C LEU A 61 -6.30 -0.84 3.24
N THR A 62 -7.09 -0.95 4.31
CA THR A 62 -7.48 0.20 5.13
C THR A 62 -6.27 0.85 5.79
N ALA A 63 -5.40 0.05 6.41
CA ALA A 63 -4.17 0.55 7.02
C ALA A 63 -3.24 1.14 5.96
N PHE A 64 -3.07 0.47 4.82
CA PHE A 64 -2.20 0.92 3.74
C PHE A 64 -2.67 2.25 3.13
N ASN A 65 -3.97 2.47 2.99
CA ASN A 65 -4.53 3.74 2.52
C ASN A 65 -4.21 4.93 3.44
N THR A 66 -3.92 4.72 4.72
CA THR A 66 -3.53 5.81 5.64
C THR A 66 -2.09 6.27 5.46
N VAL A 67 -1.25 5.45 4.83
CA VAL A 67 0.20 5.67 4.75
C VAL A 67 0.73 5.82 3.34
N ALA A 68 -0.05 5.46 2.32
CA ALA A 68 0.36 5.51 0.93
C ALA A 68 -0.48 6.51 0.12
N GLU A 69 0.19 7.51 -0.48
CA GLU A 69 -0.45 8.48 -1.36
C GLU A 69 -0.97 7.82 -2.65
N GLY A 70 -2.18 8.19 -3.09
CA GLY A 70 -2.74 7.77 -4.39
C GLY A 70 -3.29 6.34 -4.46
N VAL A 71 -3.09 5.49 -3.45
CA VAL A 71 -3.53 4.07 -3.49
C VAL A 71 -5.06 3.92 -3.40
N TYR A 72 -5.71 4.80 -2.63
CA TYR A 72 -7.16 4.89 -2.61
C TYR A 72 -7.75 5.19 -4.00
N GLN A 73 -7.02 5.94 -4.85
CA GLN A 73 -7.46 6.22 -6.22
C GLN A 73 -7.22 5.04 -7.16
N GLY A 74 -6.11 4.31 -7.00
CA GLY A 74 -5.77 3.13 -7.81
C GLY A 74 -6.65 1.89 -7.52
N THR A 75 -7.25 1.80 -6.34
CA THR A 75 -8.11 0.67 -5.93
C THR A 75 -9.61 0.93 -6.17
N LYS A 76 -10.01 2.16 -6.50
CA LYS A 76 -11.42 2.60 -6.60
C LYS A 76 -12.29 1.81 -7.58
N THR A 77 -11.71 1.23 -8.63
CA THR A 77 -12.45 0.51 -9.67
C THR A 77 -12.61 -0.98 -9.37
N ASN A 78 -11.82 -1.52 -8.44
CA ASN A 78 -11.76 -2.94 -8.16
C ASN A 78 -12.46 -3.25 -6.84
N SER A 79 -13.39 -4.19 -6.86
CA SER A 79 -14.02 -4.67 -5.63
C SER A 79 -13.01 -5.44 -4.76
N LEU A 80 -13.33 -5.62 -3.48
CA LEU A 80 -12.55 -6.51 -2.61
C LEU A 80 -12.47 -7.95 -3.18
N GLY A 81 -13.53 -8.39 -3.88
CA GLY A 81 -13.54 -9.66 -4.60
C GLY A 81 -12.57 -9.72 -5.76
N ASP A 82 -12.43 -8.62 -6.52
CA ASP A 82 -11.47 -8.55 -7.62
C ASP A 82 -10.03 -8.62 -7.12
N HIS A 83 -9.72 -7.97 -5.99
CA HIS A 83 -8.41 -8.09 -5.35
C HIS A 83 -8.14 -9.53 -4.87
N LEU A 84 -9.12 -10.19 -4.25
CA LEU A 84 -9.00 -11.61 -3.88
C LEU A 84 -8.73 -12.49 -5.10
N LYS A 85 -9.44 -12.27 -6.21
CA LYS A 85 -9.23 -13.00 -7.47
C LYS A 85 -7.83 -12.77 -8.05
N SER A 86 -7.33 -11.54 -8.02
CA SER A 86 -5.98 -11.21 -8.48
C SER A 86 -4.91 -11.88 -7.61
N ILE A 87 -5.09 -11.88 -6.29
CA ILE A 87 -4.20 -12.60 -5.36
C ILE A 87 -4.24 -14.11 -5.64
N TYR A 88 -5.41 -14.66 -6.00
CA TYR A 88 -5.53 -16.07 -6.35
C TYR A 88 -4.71 -16.40 -7.61
N GLY A 89 -4.77 -15.53 -8.61
CA GLY A 89 -3.93 -15.64 -9.81
C GLY A 89 -2.43 -15.62 -9.49
N TYR A 90 -1.99 -14.70 -8.63
CA TYR A 90 -0.59 -14.65 -8.18
C TYR A 90 -0.18 -15.94 -7.45
N CYS A 91 -1.01 -16.41 -6.51
CA CYS A 91 -0.71 -17.58 -5.71
C CYS A 91 -0.66 -18.90 -6.51
N GLY A 92 -1.27 -18.95 -7.69
CA GLY A 92 -1.20 -20.12 -8.58
C GLY A 92 0.23 -20.51 -8.99
N SER A 93 1.13 -19.54 -9.14
CA SER A 93 2.55 -19.76 -9.45
C SER A 93 3.50 -19.59 -8.26
N HIS A 94 3.03 -19.04 -7.15
CA HIS A 94 3.84 -18.68 -5.98
C HIS A 94 3.41 -19.42 -4.71
N ARG A 95 3.29 -20.75 -4.78
CA ARG A 95 2.65 -21.57 -3.72
C ARG A 95 3.25 -21.43 -2.32
N LEU A 96 4.53 -21.09 -2.22
CA LEU A 96 5.26 -20.96 -0.95
C LEU A 96 5.25 -19.55 -0.37
N ASP A 97 4.86 -18.55 -1.15
CA ASP A 97 4.77 -17.19 -0.65
C ASP A 97 3.65 -17.06 0.37
N SER A 98 3.76 -16.11 1.29
CA SER A 98 2.68 -15.81 2.21
C SER A 98 1.57 -15.03 1.50
N PHE A 99 0.36 -15.11 2.04
CA PHE A 99 -0.76 -14.31 1.58
C PHE A 99 -0.45 -12.81 1.64
N GLU A 100 0.22 -12.36 2.70
CA GLU A 100 0.67 -10.97 2.83
C GLU A 100 1.61 -10.55 1.71
N ARG A 101 2.58 -11.39 1.31
CA ARG A 101 3.48 -11.10 0.19
C ARG A 101 2.74 -11.00 -1.13
N ALA A 102 1.70 -11.80 -1.32
CA ALA A 102 0.84 -11.70 -2.49
C ALA A 102 0.04 -10.39 -2.54
N ILE A 103 -0.42 -9.88 -1.38
CA ILE A 103 -1.04 -8.55 -1.27
C ILE A 103 -0.05 -7.45 -1.65
N GLN A 104 1.21 -7.55 -1.19
CA GLN A 104 2.25 -6.59 -1.56
C GLN A 104 2.53 -6.59 -3.06
N ALA A 105 2.60 -7.77 -3.69
CA ALA A 105 2.80 -7.90 -5.12
C ALA A 105 1.65 -7.24 -5.91
N LEU A 106 0.40 -7.44 -5.47
CA LEU A 106 -0.77 -6.78 -6.03
C LEU A 106 -0.65 -5.25 -5.92
N LEU A 107 -0.31 -4.73 -4.74
CA LEU A 107 -0.20 -3.29 -4.51
C LEU A 107 0.94 -2.66 -5.33
N ALA A 108 2.09 -3.33 -5.43
CA ALA A 108 3.18 -2.90 -6.29
C ALA A 108 2.76 -2.81 -7.76
N GLN A 109 1.96 -3.77 -8.24
CA GLN A 109 1.41 -3.73 -9.60
C GLN A 109 0.46 -2.55 -9.81
N THR A 110 -0.42 -2.26 -8.84
CA THR A 110 -1.35 -1.11 -8.94
C THR A 110 -0.64 0.25 -8.87
N ALA A 111 0.45 0.37 -8.10
CA ALA A 111 1.26 1.58 -8.05
C ALA A 111 1.94 1.85 -9.40
N ASN A 112 2.51 0.80 -10.02
CA ASN A 112 3.12 0.90 -11.35
C ASN A 112 2.08 1.26 -12.43
N GLN A 113 0.85 0.73 -12.33
CA GLN A 113 -0.24 1.08 -13.25
C GLN A 113 -0.72 2.53 -13.07
N SER A 114 -0.79 3.02 -11.83
CA SER A 114 -1.17 4.41 -11.54
C SER A 114 -0.15 5.41 -12.11
N GLN A 115 1.14 5.07 -12.06
CA GLN A 115 2.20 5.84 -12.70
C GLN A 115 2.11 5.79 -14.23
N ALA A 116 1.87 4.62 -14.82
CA ALA A 116 1.69 4.46 -16.26
C ALA A 116 0.46 5.23 -16.80
N GLN A 117 -0.64 5.26 -16.03
CA GLN A 117 -1.84 6.00 -16.40
C GLN A 117 -1.67 7.52 -16.25
N THR A 118 -0.85 7.96 -15.28
CA THR A 118 -0.41 9.36 -15.17
C THR A 118 0.46 9.76 -16.36
N ASP A 119 1.36 8.88 -16.82
CA ASP A 119 2.21 9.13 -17.99
C ASP A 119 1.42 9.14 -19.31
N LEU A 120 0.46 8.23 -19.48
CA LEU A 120 -0.44 8.21 -20.64
C LEU A 120 -1.35 9.44 -20.69
N SER A 121 -1.95 9.85 -19.56
CA SER A 121 -2.77 11.07 -19.51
C SER A 121 -1.94 12.36 -19.71
N SER A 122 -0.69 12.38 -19.24
CA SER A 122 0.29 13.44 -19.54
C SER A 122 0.64 13.51 -21.03
N ARG A 123 0.79 12.36 -21.70
CA ARG A 123 1.13 12.27 -23.13
C ARG A 123 -0.01 12.63 -24.08
N TRP A 124 -1.27 12.38 -23.71
CA TRP A 124 -2.43 12.65 -24.58
C TRP A 124 -3.24 13.91 -24.17
N GLY A 125 -2.84 14.61 -23.10
CA GLY A 125 -3.61 15.70 -22.50
C GLY A 125 -3.05 17.13 -22.61
N ARG A 126 -1.90 17.35 -23.25
CA ARG A 126 -1.36 18.71 -23.49
C ARG A 126 -1.19 18.97 -24.98
N PRO A 127 -1.91 19.95 -25.58
CA PRO A 127 -1.49 20.44 -26.89
C PRO A 127 -0.06 20.99 -26.77
N PRO A 128 0.82 20.76 -27.77
CA PRO A 128 2.17 21.27 -27.74
C PRO A 128 2.13 22.79 -27.56
N LYS A 129 2.89 23.30 -26.59
CA LYS A 129 3.02 24.75 -26.36
C LYS A 129 3.61 25.36 -27.65
N PRO A 130 2.95 26.34 -28.28
CA PRO A 130 3.47 26.93 -29.51
C PRO A 130 4.86 27.53 -29.24
N ALA A 131 5.78 27.29 -30.16
CA ALA A 131 7.14 27.78 -30.07
C ALA A 131 7.13 29.31 -29.96
N THR A 132 7.64 29.83 -28.85
CA THR A 132 7.96 31.25 -28.74
C THR A 132 9.23 31.50 -29.52
N THR A 133 9.09 31.99 -30.76
CA THR A 133 10.20 32.59 -31.51
C THR A 133 10.64 33.90 -30.83
N PRO A 134 11.95 34.16 -30.75
CA PRO A 134 12.50 35.42 -30.25
C PRO A 134 12.18 36.61 -31.16
#